data_AF-A0A7C5UGL1-F1
#
_entry.id   AF-A0A7C5UGL1-F1
#
_cell.length_a   1.000
_cell.length_b   1.000
_cell.length_c   1.000
_cell.angle_alpha   90.00
_cell.angle_beta   90.00
_cell.angle_gamma   90.00
#
_symmetry.space_group_name_H-M   'P 1'
#
loop_
_entity.id
_entity.type
_entity.pdbx_description
1 polymer ?
#
loop_
_entity_poly.entity_id
_entity_poly.type
_entity_poly.pdbx_seq_one_letter_code
_entity_poly.pdbx_strand_id
1 'polypeptide(L)'
;MFPNELVVIGVHSAKFPNERNDENLRKAILRYSVEHPVINDKDFVIWQLYGVRAWPTLVLIDPIGRIVGVHEGEIVAEQFSAVLRKLISEAEAKGILDRKPVRFLKGAQLETLLRFPGKVLADERKDFLFIADTGHHRIVVTDFNGKKLLTIGSGKEGLRDGDFTTAQFNSPNGLALHSDKLFIADTGNHCIRMADLKNRIVTTIAGTGKLGRGLSQGGKANEVNLRSPWDLVYHSGKLYIAMAGSHQIWAMDLAQGVIYPFIGSGFEGIRDGTPREAWLAQPSGLTIGDGVLYFADSETSAIRSINLQTGFVQTFVGVGLFDFGDQDGIGKAVRLQHPLGVCYRNGIVYIADTYNHKIKQLHPQTRLCQTYAGTGKPGHKDGKLTEAQFDEPSGISYADGKLFVADTNNHAIRVIDLQRASVETLKVE
;
A
#
# COMPACT_ATOMS: atom_id res chain seq x y z
N MET A 1 16.86 4.32 -21.64
CA MET A 1 16.86 5.52 -20.77
C MET A 1 17.52 6.67 -21.50
N PHE A 2 17.13 7.91 -21.18
CA PHE A 2 17.57 9.15 -21.84
C PHE A 2 18.26 10.09 -20.82
N PRO A 3 19.34 9.65 -20.16
CA PRO A 3 19.90 10.32 -18.98
C PRO A 3 20.53 11.70 -19.29
N ASN A 4 20.86 11.96 -20.55
CA ASN A 4 21.48 13.22 -20.97
C ASN A 4 20.54 14.06 -21.84
N GLU A 5 19.31 13.60 -22.09
CA GLU A 5 18.36 14.22 -23.01
C GLU A 5 17.01 14.52 -22.37
N LEU A 6 16.71 13.88 -21.25
CA LEU A 6 15.44 14.03 -20.53
C LEU A 6 15.70 14.39 -19.07
N VAL A 7 15.09 15.48 -18.64
CA VAL A 7 14.91 15.78 -17.21
C VAL A 7 13.45 15.51 -16.87
N VAL A 8 13.22 14.72 -15.82
CA VAL A 8 11.90 14.50 -15.24
C VAL A 8 11.77 15.40 -14.02
N ILE A 9 10.65 16.12 -13.90
CA ILE A 9 10.30 16.88 -12.69
C ILE A 9 8.96 16.36 -12.22
N GLY A 10 8.92 15.79 -11.02
CA GLY A 10 7.67 15.43 -10.37
C GLY A 10 6.99 16.69 -9.85
N VAL A 11 5.81 17.02 -10.38
CA VAL A 11 4.96 18.07 -9.81
C VAL A 11 3.96 17.37 -8.91
N HIS A 12 4.24 17.35 -7.60
CA HIS A 12 3.37 16.71 -6.62
C HIS A 12 2.21 17.65 -6.28
N SER A 13 1.06 17.40 -6.90
CA SER A 13 -0.20 18.09 -6.59
C SER A 13 -1.05 17.18 -5.71
N ALA A 14 -1.09 17.49 -4.42
CA ALA A 14 -1.63 16.63 -3.36
C ALA A 14 -3.16 16.47 -3.40
N LYS A 15 -3.66 15.23 -3.44
CA LYS A 15 -5.09 14.93 -3.31
C LYS A 15 -5.54 15.13 -1.85
N PHE A 16 -4.82 14.55 -0.90
CA PHE A 16 -5.14 14.56 0.51
C PHE A 16 -4.39 15.69 1.26
N PRO A 17 -4.97 16.27 2.33
CA PRO A 17 -4.30 17.27 3.16
C PRO A 17 -2.95 16.82 3.70
N ASN A 18 -2.82 15.56 4.13
CA ASN A 18 -1.57 15.00 4.66
C ASN A 18 -0.40 15.10 3.66
N GLU A 19 -0.69 14.96 2.36
CA GLU A 19 0.30 14.95 1.28
C GLU A 19 0.82 16.35 0.93
N ARG A 20 0.18 17.41 1.42
CA ARG A 20 0.64 18.81 1.25
C ARG A 20 1.85 19.14 2.12
N ASN A 21 2.11 18.34 3.15
CA ASN A 21 3.20 18.54 4.09
C ASN A 21 4.54 18.15 3.45
N ASP A 22 5.53 19.05 3.49
CA ASP A 22 6.83 18.85 2.86
C ASP A 22 7.59 17.63 3.40
N GLU A 23 7.49 17.36 4.70
CA GLU A 23 8.19 16.25 5.34
C GLU A 23 7.54 14.90 5.00
N ASN A 24 6.21 14.84 4.92
CA ASN A 24 5.50 13.64 4.47
C ASN A 24 5.80 13.34 3.00
N LEU A 25 5.82 14.37 2.14
CA LEU A 25 6.25 14.22 0.76
C LEU A 25 7.70 13.75 0.66
N ARG A 26 8.61 14.32 1.45
CA ARG A 26 10.02 13.87 1.51
C ARG A 26 10.13 12.39 1.89
N LYS A 27 9.35 11.92 2.86
CA LYS A 27 9.30 10.51 3.24
C LYS A 27 8.73 9.63 2.14
N ALA A 28 7.68 10.08 1.44
CA ALA A 28 7.13 9.36 0.28
C ALA A 28 8.17 9.24 -0.86
N ILE A 29 8.93 10.30 -1.15
CA ILE A 29 10.05 10.29 -2.11
C ILE A 29 11.08 9.22 -1.73
N LEU A 30 11.45 9.14 -0.45
CA LEU A 30 12.38 8.11 0.04
C LEU A 30 11.78 6.70 -0.02
N ARG A 31 10.50 6.54 0.37
CA ARG A 31 9.77 5.27 0.38
C ARG A 31 9.66 4.66 -1.01
N TYR A 32 9.36 5.48 -2.01
CA TYR A 32 9.23 5.07 -3.41
C TYR A 32 10.54 5.19 -4.21
N SER A 33 11.65 5.53 -3.56
CA SER A 33 12.98 5.71 -4.20
C SER A 33 12.95 6.64 -5.43
N VAL A 34 12.21 7.74 -5.33
CA VAL A 34 12.12 8.74 -6.40
C VAL A 34 13.45 9.49 -6.49
N GLU A 35 14.14 9.38 -7.63
CA GLU A 35 15.48 9.96 -7.84
C GLU A 35 15.48 11.27 -8.63
N HIS A 36 14.34 11.66 -9.21
CA HIS A 36 14.20 12.91 -9.94
C HIS A 36 13.71 14.05 -9.01
N PRO A 37 13.93 15.33 -9.36
CA PRO A 37 13.38 16.46 -8.62
C PRO A 37 11.89 16.36 -8.42
N VAL A 38 11.43 16.83 -7.27
CA VAL A 38 10.01 16.94 -6.93
C VAL A 38 9.73 18.34 -6.40
N ILE A 39 8.69 18.97 -6.94
CA ILE A 39 8.13 20.23 -6.45
C ILE A 39 6.84 19.89 -5.71
N ASN A 40 6.67 20.43 -4.51
CA ASN A 40 5.41 20.36 -3.78
C ASN A 40 4.45 21.45 -4.27
N ASP A 41 3.59 21.14 -5.22
CA ASP A 41 2.55 22.02 -5.77
C ASP A 41 1.26 21.92 -4.94
N LYS A 42 1.38 22.13 -3.63
CA LYS A 42 0.30 21.93 -2.64
C LYS A 42 -0.95 22.79 -2.88
N ASP A 43 -0.79 23.91 -3.58
CA ASP A 43 -1.85 24.88 -3.90
C ASP A 43 -2.33 24.76 -5.35
N PHE A 44 -1.88 23.73 -6.09
CA PHE A 44 -2.30 23.44 -7.47
C PHE A 44 -1.98 24.57 -8.46
N VAL A 45 -0.96 25.38 -8.20
CA VAL A 45 -0.58 26.49 -9.09
C VAL A 45 -0.09 25.95 -10.42
N ILE A 46 0.86 25.01 -10.39
CA ILE A 46 1.40 24.41 -11.62
C ILE A 46 0.34 23.56 -12.31
N TRP A 47 -0.41 22.76 -11.54
CA TRP A 47 -1.53 21.97 -12.05
C TRP A 47 -2.51 22.82 -12.88
N GLN A 48 -2.95 23.96 -12.34
CA GLN A 48 -3.89 24.86 -13.00
C GLN A 48 -3.26 25.57 -14.20
N LEU A 49 -2.02 26.05 -14.08
CA LEU A 49 -1.30 26.71 -15.18
C LEU A 49 -1.14 25.81 -16.40
N TYR A 50 -0.94 24.51 -16.19
CA TYR A 50 -0.80 23.52 -17.26
C TYR A 50 -2.13 22.87 -17.67
N GLY A 51 -3.26 23.30 -17.08
CA GLY A 51 -4.59 22.82 -17.42
C GLY A 51 -4.81 21.32 -17.15
N VAL A 52 -4.13 20.77 -16.15
CA VAL A 52 -4.18 19.35 -15.80
C VAL A 52 -5.56 18.94 -15.26
N ARG A 53 -6.01 17.73 -15.57
CA ARG A 53 -7.36 17.23 -15.21
C ARG A 53 -7.39 15.84 -14.59
N ALA A 54 -6.29 15.12 -14.61
CA ALA A 54 -6.21 13.74 -14.12
C ALA A 54 -4.86 13.44 -13.47
N TRP A 55 -4.88 12.61 -12.44
CA TRP A 55 -3.67 11.99 -11.90
C TRP A 55 -3.45 10.62 -12.56
N PRO A 56 -2.21 10.27 -12.96
CA PRO A 56 -1.13 11.19 -13.31
C PRO A 56 -1.41 11.91 -14.65
N THR A 57 -0.71 13.02 -14.91
CA THR A 57 -0.63 13.64 -16.24
C THR A 57 0.84 13.94 -16.53
N LEU A 58 1.30 13.57 -17.73
CA LEU A 58 2.64 13.89 -18.22
C LEU A 58 2.56 15.05 -19.20
N VAL A 59 3.39 16.08 -18.96
CA VAL A 59 3.57 17.20 -19.90
C VAL A 59 5.00 17.14 -20.44
N LEU A 60 5.13 17.07 -21.75
CA LEU A 60 6.42 17.10 -22.45
C LEU A 60 6.75 18.53 -22.87
N ILE A 61 7.93 18.99 -22.44
CA ILE A 61 8.46 20.32 -22.74
C ILE A 61 9.74 20.14 -23.56
N ASP A 62 9.87 20.87 -24.67
CA ASP A 62 11.06 20.85 -25.53
C ASP A 62 12.20 21.74 -24.96
N PRO A 63 13.43 21.67 -25.52
CA PRO A 63 14.58 22.43 -24.99
C PRO A 63 14.44 23.97 -25.00
N ILE A 64 13.45 24.53 -25.71
CA ILE A 64 13.19 25.97 -25.77
C ILE A 64 11.92 26.36 -25.00
N GLY A 65 11.38 25.44 -24.19
CA GLY A 65 10.29 25.70 -23.25
C GLY A 65 8.88 25.54 -23.81
N ARG A 66 8.71 24.90 -24.97
CA ARG A 66 7.38 24.69 -25.58
C ARG A 66 6.78 23.37 -25.13
N ILE A 67 5.48 23.38 -24.83
CA ILE A 67 4.72 22.14 -24.62
C ILE A 67 4.56 21.44 -25.98
N VAL A 68 5.07 20.22 -26.09
CA VAL A 68 5.06 19.41 -27.31
C VAL A 68 4.24 18.11 -27.18
N GLY A 69 3.70 17.85 -25.98
CA GLY A 69 2.79 16.73 -25.76
C GLY A 69 2.20 16.75 -24.34
N VAL A 70 0.98 16.23 -24.21
CA VAL A 70 0.31 16.00 -22.93
C VAL A 70 -0.32 14.61 -22.98
N HIS A 71 -0.15 13.83 -21.91
CA HIS A 71 -0.73 12.49 -21.77
C HIS A 71 -1.38 12.35 -20.41
N GLU A 72 -2.68 12.05 -20.38
CA GLU A 72 -3.45 11.84 -19.15
C GLU A 72 -3.52 10.33 -18.82
N GLY A 73 -3.34 9.99 -17.55
CA GLY A 73 -3.33 8.63 -17.04
C GLY A 73 -1.97 7.94 -17.15
N GLU A 74 -1.93 6.67 -16.71
CA GLU A 74 -0.71 5.86 -16.79
C GLU A 74 -0.26 5.65 -18.25
N ILE A 75 1.05 5.66 -18.49
CA ILE A 75 1.65 5.41 -19.81
C ILE A 75 2.54 4.18 -19.80
N VAL A 76 2.67 3.54 -20.96
CA VAL A 76 3.63 2.46 -21.18
C VAL A 76 5.01 3.04 -21.52
N ALA A 77 6.05 2.62 -20.81
CA ALA A 77 7.41 3.15 -20.97
C ALA A 77 7.93 3.04 -22.42
N GLU A 78 7.60 1.96 -23.13
CA GLU A 78 7.97 1.76 -24.54
C GLU A 78 7.29 2.77 -25.47
N GLN A 79 5.99 3.03 -25.27
CA GLN A 79 5.24 4.01 -26.05
C GLN A 79 5.80 5.42 -25.82
N PHE A 80 6.07 5.76 -24.56
CA PHE A 80 6.68 7.04 -24.21
C PHE A 80 8.09 7.18 -24.80
N SER A 81 8.89 6.11 -24.75
CA SER A 81 10.25 6.10 -25.32
C SER A 81 10.27 6.32 -26.83
N ALA A 82 9.27 5.83 -27.57
CA ALA A 82 9.17 6.06 -29.01
C ALA A 82 8.94 7.54 -29.34
N VAL A 83 8.05 8.22 -28.60
CA VAL A 83 7.79 9.66 -28.73
C VAL A 83 9.05 10.47 -28.41
N LEU A 84 9.73 10.14 -27.31
CA LEU A 84 10.96 10.82 -26.91
C LEU A 84 12.07 10.72 -27.96
N ARG A 85 12.29 9.54 -28.55
CA ARG A 85 13.32 9.37 -29.61
C ARG A 85 13.09 10.31 -30.78
N LYS A 86 11.83 10.49 -31.21
CA LYS A 86 11.47 11.43 -32.28
C LYS A 86 11.78 12.86 -31.88
N LEU A 87 11.34 13.29 -30.70
CA LEU A 87 11.59 14.66 -30.20
C LEU A 87 13.07 14.97 -30.04
N ILE A 88 13.86 14.01 -29.53
CA ILE A 88 15.32 14.12 -29.40
C ILE A 88 15.96 14.30 -30.78
N SER A 89 15.59 13.47 -31.75
CA SER A 89 16.12 13.58 -33.12
C SER A 89 15.80 14.94 -33.76
N GLU A 90 14.59 15.47 -33.54
CA GLU A 90 14.19 16.78 -34.05
C GLU A 90 14.95 17.93 -33.35
N ALA A 91 15.15 17.85 -32.04
CA ALA A 91 15.91 18.84 -31.27
C ALA A 91 17.40 18.84 -31.67
N GLU A 92 17.97 17.66 -31.92
CA GLU A 92 19.34 17.48 -32.36
C GLU A 92 19.55 18.05 -33.77
N ALA A 93 18.63 17.77 -34.71
CA ALA A 93 18.67 18.35 -36.06
C ALA A 93 18.59 19.89 -36.05
N LYS A 94 17.95 20.48 -35.03
CA LYS A 94 17.86 21.94 -34.84
C LYS A 94 19.03 22.52 -34.05
N GLY A 95 19.92 21.70 -33.48
CA GLY A 95 21.05 22.16 -32.66
C GLY A 95 20.64 22.78 -31.32
N ILE A 96 19.46 22.45 -30.79
CA ILE A 96 18.91 23.06 -29.56
C ILE A 96 18.98 22.15 -28.33
N LEU A 97 19.55 20.95 -28.44
CA LEU A 97 19.63 19.98 -27.34
C LEU A 97 20.93 20.15 -26.54
N ASP A 98 20.84 20.57 -25.28
CA ASP A 98 21.95 20.52 -24.33
C ASP A 98 22.02 19.14 -23.66
N ARG A 99 23.17 18.47 -23.78
CA ARG A 99 23.41 17.13 -23.22
C ARG A 99 24.28 17.14 -21.96
N LYS A 100 24.56 18.32 -21.39
CA LYS A 100 25.27 18.43 -20.12
C LYS A 100 24.44 17.76 -19.00
N PRO A 101 25.00 16.78 -18.27
CA PRO A 101 24.25 16.12 -17.22
C PRO A 101 23.83 17.09 -16.12
N VAL A 102 22.55 17.09 -15.77
CA VAL A 102 22.04 17.78 -14.59
C VAL A 102 22.11 16.81 -13.41
N ARG A 103 22.79 17.22 -12.34
CA ARG A 103 22.92 16.40 -11.12
C ARG A 103 22.04 16.96 -10.03
N PHE A 104 21.16 16.12 -9.50
CA PHE A 104 20.30 16.47 -8.37
C PHE A 104 20.83 15.87 -7.08
N LEU A 105 20.56 16.54 -5.96
CA LEU A 105 20.89 16.03 -4.64
C LEU A 105 19.96 14.84 -4.33
N LYS A 106 20.55 13.72 -3.93
CA LYS A 106 19.79 12.59 -3.38
C LYS A 106 19.57 12.83 -1.89
N GLY A 107 18.34 12.60 -1.43
CA GLY A 107 18.04 12.66 0.00
C GLY A 107 18.84 11.59 0.75
N ALA A 108 19.39 11.95 1.92
CA ALA A 108 20.05 10.99 2.78
C ALA A 108 19.01 9.99 3.32
N GLN A 109 19.34 8.69 3.24
CA GLN A 109 18.58 7.63 3.89
C GLN A 109 19.24 7.27 5.21
N LEU A 110 18.47 7.20 6.28
CA LEU A 110 18.94 6.69 7.56
C LEU A 110 19.05 5.16 7.47
N GLU A 111 20.17 4.62 7.94
CA GLU A 111 20.29 3.18 8.15
C GLU A 111 19.59 2.83 9.47
N THR A 112 18.45 2.16 9.36
CA THR A 112 17.62 1.70 10.47
C THR A 112 17.42 0.18 10.37
N LEU A 113 16.99 -0.47 11.46
CA LEU A 113 16.77 -1.92 11.43
C LEU A 113 15.55 -2.31 10.56
N LEU A 114 14.47 -1.54 10.67
CA LEU A 114 13.31 -1.57 9.77
C LEU A 114 13.29 -0.31 8.92
N ARG A 115 12.78 -0.38 7.69
CA ARG A 115 12.65 0.75 6.77
C ARG A 115 11.27 0.73 6.15
N PHE A 116 10.46 1.73 6.49
CA PHE A 116 9.08 1.85 6.01
C PHE A 116 8.29 0.53 6.11
N PRO A 117 8.19 -0.11 7.29
CA PRO A 117 7.45 -1.35 7.40
C PRO A 117 5.97 -1.11 7.01
N GLY A 118 5.49 -1.79 5.97
CA GLY A 118 4.17 -1.54 5.38
C GLY A 118 3.05 -2.43 5.94
N LYS A 119 3.40 -3.60 6.50
CA LYS A 119 2.45 -4.53 7.13
C LYS A 119 3.10 -5.32 8.25
N VAL A 120 2.26 -5.79 9.16
CA VAL A 120 2.64 -6.67 10.26
C VAL A 120 1.56 -7.74 10.44
N LEU A 121 1.98 -8.98 10.75
CA LEU A 121 1.09 -10.12 10.99
C LEU A 121 1.60 -10.91 12.19
N ALA A 122 0.73 -11.13 13.17
CA ALA A 122 1.04 -11.92 14.37
C ALA A 122 0.52 -13.35 14.25
N ASP A 123 1.31 -14.33 14.71
CA ASP A 123 0.93 -15.73 14.87
C ASP A 123 0.95 -16.10 16.36
N GLU A 124 -0.21 -16.00 17.01
CA GLU A 124 -0.37 -16.33 18.44
C GLU A 124 0.09 -17.76 18.78
N ARG A 125 0.03 -18.70 17.81
CA ARG A 125 0.36 -20.12 18.05
C ARG A 125 1.85 -20.35 18.28
N LYS A 126 2.70 -19.46 17.77
CA LYS A 126 4.16 -19.59 17.78
C LYS A 126 4.88 -18.42 18.40
N ASP A 127 4.14 -17.40 18.88
CA ASP A 127 4.72 -16.14 19.35
C ASP A 127 5.62 -15.52 18.27
N PHE A 128 5.15 -15.52 17.02
CA PHE A 128 5.88 -14.94 15.88
C PHE A 128 5.19 -13.67 15.40
N LEU A 129 5.99 -12.64 15.15
CA LEU A 129 5.58 -11.42 14.48
C LEU A 129 6.31 -11.31 13.15
N PHE A 130 5.55 -11.39 12.06
CA PHE A 130 6.05 -11.19 10.71
C PHE A 130 5.90 -9.72 10.34
N ILE A 131 6.99 -9.07 9.97
CA ILE A 131 7.04 -7.66 9.60
C ILE A 131 7.46 -7.57 8.14
N ALA A 132 6.59 -7.02 7.30
CA ALA A 132 6.96 -6.65 5.94
C ALA A 132 7.81 -5.38 6.00
N ASP A 133 9.13 -5.57 6.01
CA ASP A 133 10.14 -4.52 6.01
C ASP A 133 10.28 -3.97 4.59
N THR A 134 9.21 -3.31 4.12
CA THR A 134 8.93 -2.99 2.72
C THR A 134 10.07 -2.24 2.08
N GLY A 135 10.59 -1.23 2.77
CA GLY A 135 11.71 -0.44 2.30
C GLY A 135 12.97 -1.27 2.15
N HIS A 136 13.23 -2.29 2.98
CA HIS A 136 14.38 -3.19 2.78
C HIS A 136 14.07 -4.41 1.90
N HIS A 137 12.93 -4.46 1.22
CA HIS A 137 12.58 -5.54 0.29
C HIS A 137 12.72 -6.95 0.91
N ARG A 138 12.28 -7.11 2.17
CA ARG A 138 12.39 -8.37 2.93
C ARG A 138 11.30 -8.51 3.98
N ILE A 139 11.17 -9.70 4.57
CA ILE A 139 10.35 -9.95 5.75
C ILE A 139 11.28 -10.16 6.96
N VAL A 140 11.02 -9.44 8.04
CA VAL A 140 11.69 -9.63 9.34
C VAL A 140 10.74 -10.41 10.25
N VAL A 141 11.25 -11.43 10.93
CA VAL A 141 10.47 -12.23 11.88
C VAL A 141 11.04 -12.05 13.27
N THR A 142 10.21 -11.65 14.22
CA THR A 142 10.56 -11.48 15.64
C THR A 142 9.64 -12.31 16.52
N ASP A 143 9.93 -12.40 17.82
CA ASP A 143 8.91 -12.70 18.82
C ASP A 143 8.10 -11.44 19.20
N PHE A 144 7.09 -11.56 20.07
CA PHE A 144 6.33 -10.39 20.54
C PHE A 144 7.09 -9.45 21.48
N ASN A 145 8.30 -9.83 21.92
CA ASN A 145 9.20 -8.97 22.69
C ASN A 145 10.21 -8.21 21.80
N GLY A 146 10.22 -8.51 20.49
CA GLY A 146 11.06 -7.85 19.49
C GLY A 146 12.39 -8.54 19.23
N LYS A 147 12.66 -9.70 19.84
CA LYS A 147 13.87 -10.48 19.53
C LYS A 147 13.78 -10.99 18.10
N LYS A 148 14.73 -10.60 17.25
CA LYS A 148 14.79 -11.10 15.88
C LYS A 148 15.07 -12.60 15.84
N LEU A 149 14.21 -13.34 15.15
CA LEU A 149 14.30 -14.79 14.97
C LEU A 149 14.93 -15.15 13.63
N LEU A 150 14.48 -14.52 12.54
CA LEU A 150 15.03 -14.71 11.20
C LEU A 150 14.69 -13.57 10.25
N THR A 151 15.30 -13.61 9.07
CA THR A 151 14.95 -12.76 7.92
C THR A 151 14.63 -13.65 6.73
N ILE A 152 13.59 -13.29 5.97
CA ILE A 152 13.20 -13.93 4.72
C ILE A 152 13.41 -12.90 3.60
N GLY A 153 14.27 -13.23 2.65
CA GLY A 153 14.68 -12.36 1.57
C GLY A 153 16.07 -11.76 1.79
N SER A 154 16.83 -11.63 0.71
CA SER A 154 18.18 -11.07 0.69
C SER A 154 18.24 -9.56 0.97
N GLY A 155 17.10 -8.88 0.90
CA GLY A 155 16.97 -7.43 0.98
C GLY A 155 17.35 -6.67 -0.29
N LYS A 156 17.72 -7.39 -1.36
CA LYS A 156 17.85 -6.80 -2.71
C LYS A 156 16.50 -6.80 -3.40
N GLU A 157 16.18 -5.68 -4.04
CA GLU A 157 15.04 -5.58 -4.95
C GLU A 157 15.16 -6.61 -6.08
N GLY A 158 14.09 -7.34 -6.34
CA GLY A 158 14.00 -8.25 -7.49
C GLY A 158 12.92 -9.32 -7.33
N LEU A 159 12.74 -10.14 -8.36
CA LEU A 159 11.82 -11.28 -8.38
C LEU A 159 12.62 -12.58 -8.53
N ARG A 160 13.18 -13.05 -7.42
CA ARG A 160 13.95 -14.30 -7.38
C ARG A 160 13.39 -15.23 -6.31
N ASP A 161 13.05 -16.44 -6.71
CA ASP A 161 12.74 -17.55 -5.79
C ASP A 161 14.02 -18.20 -5.26
N GLY A 162 13.90 -18.97 -4.18
CA GLY A 162 15.05 -19.64 -3.55
C GLY A 162 14.88 -19.82 -2.06
N ASP A 163 15.97 -20.10 -1.36
CA ASP A 163 15.96 -20.11 0.10
C ASP A 163 15.76 -18.70 0.69
N PHE A 164 15.55 -18.63 2.00
CA PHE A 164 15.33 -17.37 2.71
C PHE A 164 16.46 -16.35 2.58
N THR A 165 17.68 -16.74 2.20
CA THR A 165 18.82 -15.82 2.06
C THR A 165 19.02 -15.33 0.63
N THR A 166 18.51 -16.07 -0.36
CA THR A 166 18.70 -15.79 -1.79
C THR A 166 17.46 -15.23 -2.47
N ALA A 167 16.27 -15.49 -1.93
CA ALA A 167 15.03 -14.94 -2.43
C ALA A 167 15.09 -13.39 -2.44
N GLN A 168 14.48 -12.78 -3.46
CA GLN A 168 14.38 -11.33 -3.61
C GLN A 168 12.91 -10.96 -3.67
N PHE A 169 12.56 -9.84 -3.04
CA PHE A 169 11.25 -9.21 -3.11
C PHE A 169 11.40 -7.82 -3.71
N ASN A 170 10.28 -7.18 -4.06
CA ASN A 170 10.23 -5.78 -4.39
C ASN A 170 9.08 -5.11 -3.64
N SER A 171 9.42 -4.39 -2.56
CA SER A 171 8.46 -3.65 -1.75
C SER A 171 7.29 -4.53 -1.29
N PRO A 172 7.55 -5.63 -0.55
CA PRO A 172 6.49 -6.51 -0.06
C PRO A 172 5.61 -5.78 0.97
N ASN A 173 4.31 -6.05 0.95
CA ASN A 173 3.32 -5.52 1.89
C ASN A 173 2.54 -6.67 2.54
N GLY A 174 1.31 -6.92 2.08
CA GLY A 174 0.35 -7.87 2.62
C GLY A 174 0.92 -9.21 3.06
N LEU A 175 0.50 -9.67 4.23
CA LEU A 175 0.92 -10.95 4.79
C LEU A 175 -0.31 -11.75 5.21
N ALA A 176 -0.35 -13.03 4.84
CA ALA A 176 -1.32 -13.98 5.36
C ALA A 176 -0.62 -15.28 5.76
N LEU A 177 -1.09 -15.93 6.82
CA LEU A 177 -0.51 -17.16 7.32
C LEU A 177 -1.57 -18.27 7.32
N HIS A 178 -1.19 -19.43 6.79
CA HIS A 178 -1.94 -20.66 7.01
C HIS A 178 -0.98 -21.83 7.26
N SER A 179 -1.13 -22.49 8.41
CA SER A 179 -0.19 -23.53 8.86
C SER A 179 1.25 -22.99 8.88
N ASP A 180 2.21 -23.63 8.19
CA ASP A 180 3.60 -23.21 8.07
C ASP A 180 3.90 -22.44 6.77
N LYS A 181 2.87 -21.90 6.11
CA LYS A 181 3.01 -21.17 4.85
C LYS A 181 2.64 -19.71 5.05
N LEU A 182 3.63 -18.83 4.92
CA LEU A 182 3.45 -17.39 4.88
C LEU A 182 3.28 -16.94 3.43
N PHE A 183 2.13 -16.35 3.12
CA PHE A 183 1.84 -15.74 1.83
C PHE A 183 2.13 -14.25 1.89
N ILE A 184 2.76 -13.73 0.84
CA ILE A 184 3.30 -12.37 0.79
C ILE A 184 2.81 -11.71 -0.49
N ALA A 185 2.15 -10.56 -0.36
CA ALA A 185 1.88 -9.67 -1.48
C ALA A 185 3.16 -8.90 -1.80
N ASP A 186 3.85 -9.32 -2.85
CA ASP A 186 5.09 -8.73 -3.31
C ASP A 186 4.75 -7.62 -4.32
N THR A 187 4.30 -6.49 -3.77
CA THR A 187 3.53 -5.46 -4.47
C THR A 187 4.26 -4.88 -5.67
N GLY A 188 5.55 -4.55 -5.50
CA GLY A 188 6.39 -3.99 -6.57
C GLY A 188 6.73 -4.99 -7.67
N ASN A 189 6.65 -6.30 -7.38
CA ASN A 189 6.78 -7.35 -8.38
C ASN A 189 5.43 -7.79 -8.96
N HIS A 190 4.30 -7.20 -8.53
CA HIS A 190 2.96 -7.59 -8.99
C HIS A 190 2.69 -9.10 -8.90
N CYS A 191 3.08 -9.72 -7.79
CA CYS A 191 2.97 -11.17 -7.61
C CYS A 191 2.66 -11.54 -6.16
N ILE A 192 2.25 -12.80 -5.95
CA ILE A 192 2.07 -13.41 -4.63
C ILE A 192 3.16 -14.45 -4.43
N ARG A 193 3.88 -14.33 -3.33
CA ARG A 193 4.96 -15.24 -2.93
C ARG A 193 4.48 -16.10 -1.77
N MET A 194 5.04 -17.31 -1.66
CA MET A 194 4.82 -18.20 -0.53
C MET A 194 6.17 -18.60 0.06
N ALA A 195 6.38 -18.25 1.32
CA ALA A 195 7.47 -18.76 2.13
C ALA A 195 6.99 -20.00 2.90
N ASP A 196 7.56 -21.16 2.57
CA ASP A 196 7.46 -22.38 3.37
C ASP A 196 8.40 -22.25 4.57
N LEU A 197 7.83 -22.04 5.76
CA LEU A 197 8.59 -21.80 6.98
C LEU A 197 9.33 -23.05 7.46
N LYS A 198 8.85 -24.25 7.10
CA LYS A 198 9.47 -25.52 7.46
C LYS A 198 10.68 -25.81 6.59
N ASN A 199 10.52 -25.68 5.27
CA ASN A 199 11.57 -25.99 4.29
C ASN A 199 12.49 -24.78 4.01
N ARG A 200 12.11 -23.58 4.49
CA ARG A 200 12.84 -22.31 4.32
C ARG A 200 13.04 -21.91 2.86
N ILE A 201 12.02 -22.15 2.04
CA ILE A 201 12.00 -21.83 0.61
C ILE A 201 10.90 -20.80 0.33
N VAL A 202 11.21 -19.83 -0.52
CA VAL A 202 10.28 -18.88 -1.11
C VAL A 202 10.02 -19.27 -2.56
N THR A 203 8.74 -19.31 -2.94
CA THR A 203 8.29 -19.57 -4.32
C THR A 203 7.28 -18.51 -4.76
N THR A 204 7.22 -18.26 -6.06
CA THR A 204 6.18 -17.43 -6.67
C THR A 204 4.97 -18.32 -7.00
N ILE A 205 3.81 -18.01 -6.41
CA ILE A 205 2.60 -18.83 -6.53
C ILE A 205 1.50 -18.17 -7.37
N ALA A 206 1.57 -16.86 -7.56
CA ALA A 206 0.68 -16.13 -8.47
C ALA A 206 1.38 -14.88 -9.03
N GLY A 207 1.02 -14.43 -10.22
CA GLY A 207 1.65 -13.29 -10.87
C GLY A 207 2.88 -13.66 -11.70
N THR A 208 3.09 -12.93 -12.79
CA THR A 208 4.19 -13.16 -13.74
C THR A 208 5.40 -12.25 -13.52
N GLY A 209 5.32 -11.32 -12.57
CA GLY A 209 6.29 -10.23 -12.42
C GLY A 209 5.96 -8.97 -13.24
N LYS A 210 4.95 -9.04 -14.13
CA LYS A 210 4.57 -7.91 -15.01
C LYS A 210 3.30 -7.23 -14.50
N LEU A 211 3.27 -5.90 -14.59
CA LEU A 211 2.08 -5.09 -14.30
C LEU A 211 0.92 -5.49 -15.22
N GLY A 212 -0.16 -5.98 -14.62
CA GLY A 212 -1.43 -6.24 -15.30
C GLY A 212 -2.06 -4.95 -15.82
N ARG A 213 -2.71 -5.03 -16.98
CA ARG A 213 -3.40 -3.89 -17.61
C ARG A 213 -4.82 -4.28 -18.00
N GLY A 214 -5.75 -3.34 -17.83
CA GLY A 214 -7.17 -3.57 -18.09
C GLY A 214 -7.79 -4.59 -17.12
N LEU A 215 -9.01 -5.01 -17.43
CA LEU A 215 -9.72 -6.04 -16.67
C LEU A 215 -9.26 -7.42 -17.13
N SER A 216 -8.98 -8.30 -16.17
CA SER A 216 -8.65 -9.70 -16.41
C SER A 216 -9.76 -10.60 -15.85
N GLN A 217 -9.98 -11.77 -16.46
CA GLN A 217 -10.92 -12.77 -15.95
C GLN A 217 -10.26 -13.77 -14.99
N GLY A 218 -8.95 -13.65 -14.76
CA GLY A 218 -8.19 -14.64 -14.00
C GLY A 218 -7.73 -15.82 -14.87
N GLY A 219 -7.38 -16.93 -14.22
CA GLY A 219 -6.82 -18.12 -14.85
C GLY A 219 -5.86 -18.85 -13.92
N LYS A 220 -4.93 -19.62 -14.49
CA LYS A 220 -3.84 -20.23 -13.72
C LYS A 220 -3.01 -19.15 -13.05
N ALA A 221 -2.78 -19.27 -11.75
CA ALA A 221 -2.27 -18.18 -10.93
C ALA A 221 -0.91 -17.64 -11.41
N ASN A 222 -0.02 -18.49 -11.90
CA ASN A 222 1.32 -18.15 -12.40
C ASN A 222 1.35 -17.61 -13.84
N GLU A 223 0.21 -17.57 -14.54
CA GLU A 223 0.10 -17.07 -15.92
C GLU A 223 -0.60 -15.70 -15.99
N VAL A 224 -1.20 -15.24 -14.89
CA VAL A 224 -1.95 -13.97 -14.85
C VAL A 224 -1.06 -12.82 -14.40
N ASN A 225 -1.01 -11.73 -15.18
CA ASN A 225 -0.38 -10.48 -14.75
C ASN A 225 -1.27 -9.81 -13.68
N LEU A 226 -0.79 -9.70 -12.44
CA LEU A 226 -1.53 -9.03 -11.36
C LEU A 226 -1.25 -7.53 -11.37
N ARG A 227 -2.03 -6.75 -10.62
CA ARG A 227 -1.91 -5.29 -10.58
C ARG A 227 -1.84 -4.78 -9.15
N SER A 228 -0.61 -4.75 -8.63
CA SER A 228 -0.26 -4.25 -7.30
C SER A 228 -1.09 -4.90 -6.17
N PRO A 229 -0.91 -6.21 -5.91
CA PRO A 229 -1.52 -6.83 -4.72
C PRO A 229 -0.95 -6.16 -3.47
N TRP A 230 -1.82 -5.71 -2.56
CA TRP A 230 -1.45 -4.87 -1.42
C TRP A 230 -1.62 -5.57 -0.08
N ASP A 231 -2.69 -6.33 0.09
CA ASP A 231 -2.96 -7.11 1.30
C ASP A 231 -3.57 -8.48 0.99
N LEU A 232 -3.44 -9.42 1.94
CA LEU A 232 -3.87 -10.80 1.81
C LEU A 232 -4.60 -11.26 3.07
N VAL A 233 -5.61 -12.11 2.91
CA VAL A 233 -6.17 -12.88 4.03
C VAL A 233 -6.53 -14.29 3.58
N TYR A 234 -6.15 -15.29 4.38
CA TYR A 234 -6.51 -16.68 4.14
C TYR A 234 -7.87 -17.00 4.78
N HIS A 235 -8.75 -17.67 4.03
CA HIS A 235 -9.97 -18.24 4.59
C HIS A 235 -10.48 -19.40 3.73
N SER A 236 -10.76 -20.54 4.37
CA SER A 236 -11.42 -21.71 3.77
C SER A 236 -10.81 -22.18 2.44
N GLY A 237 -9.48 -22.37 2.41
CA GLY A 237 -8.75 -22.84 1.24
C GLY A 237 -8.41 -21.78 0.20
N LYS A 238 -8.83 -20.52 0.41
CA LYS A 238 -8.59 -19.41 -0.52
C LYS A 238 -7.75 -18.31 0.11
N LEU A 239 -6.96 -17.64 -0.74
CA LEU A 239 -6.42 -16.33 -0.42
C LEU A 239 -7.32 -15.27 -1.05
N TYR A 240 -7.82 -14.35 -0.25
CA TYR A 240 -8.42 -13.11 -0.73
C TYR A 240 -7.34 -12.03 -0.79
N ILE A 241 -7.35 -11.26 -1.86
CA ILE A 241 -6.25 -10.39 -2.26
C ILE A 241 -6.81 -9.01 -2.53
N ALA A 242 -6.29 -8.00 -1.85
CA ALA A 242 -6.61 -6.61 -2.14
C ALA A 242 -5.78 -6.19 -3.36
N MET A 243 -6.41 -6.16 -4.53
CA MET A 243 -5.77 -5.80 -5.79
C MET A 243 -5.90 -4.30 -6.01
N ALA A 244 -5.04 -3.54 -5.32
CA ALA A 244 -5.11 -2.09 -5.24
C ALA A 244 -5.12 -1.44 -6.63
N GLY A 245 -4.23 -1.87 -7.52
CA GLY A 245 -4.08 -1.25 -8.84
C GLY A 245 -5.21 -1.55 -9.82
N SER A 246 -6.07 -2.54 -9.56
CA SER A 246 -7.26 -2.80 -10.37
C SER A 246 -8.57 -2.48 -9.66
N HIS A 247 -8.51 -1.84 -8.48
CA HIS A 247 -9.66 -1.50 -7.64
C HIS A 247 -10.61 -2.69 -7.43
N GLN A 248 -10.05 -3.85 -7.06
CA GLN A 248 -10.78 -5.10 -6.91
C GLN A 248 -10.29 -5.92 -5.71
N ILE A 249 -11.17 -6.78 -5.18
CA ILE A 249 -10.75 -7.92 -4.36
C ILE A 249 -10.71 -9.15 -5.24
N TRP A 250 -9.57 -9.84 -5.25
CA TRP A 250 -9.34 -11.07 -5.99
C TRP A 250 -9.36 -12.27 -5.04
N ALA A 251 -9.60 -13.46 -5.58
CA ALA A 251 -9.50 -14.71 -4.83
C ALA A 251 -8.59 -15.70 -5.57
N MET A 252 -7.76 -16.43 -4.83
CA MET A 252 -6.96 -17.54 -5.31
C MET A 252 -7.38 -18.82 -4.60
N ASP A 253 -7.83 -19.82 -5.35
CA ASP A 253 -8.00 -21.17 -4.85
C ASP A 253 -6.63 -21.86 -4.77
N LEU A 254 -6.16 -22.14 -3.56
CA LEU A 254 -4.83 -22.68 -3.34
C LEU A 254 -4.70 -24.14 -3.77
N ALA A 255 -5.80 -24.91 -3.77
CA ALA A 255 -5.78 -26.32 -4.17
C ALA A 255 -5.76 -26.45 -5.70
N GLN A 256 -6.50 -25.58 -6.39
CA GLN A 256 -6.58 -25.59 -7.86
C GLN A 256 -5.48 -24.78 -8.53
N GLY A 257 -4.83 -23.85 -7.81
CA GLY A 257 -3.86 -22.92 -8.39
C GLY A 257 -4.50 -21.94 -9.38
N VAL A 258 -5.77 -21.58 -9.14
CA VAL A 258 -6.56 -20.67 -9.99
C VAL A 258 -6.81 -19.37 -9.25
N ILE A 259 -6.60 -18.25 -9.93
CA ILE A 259 -6.83 -16.90 -9.40
C ILE A 259 -7.85 -16.17 -10.26
N TYR A 260 -8.74 -15.38 -9.67
CA TYR A 260 -9.80 -14.67 -10.38
C TYR A 260 -10.27 -13.40 -9.64
N PRO A 261 -10.83 -12.39 -10.35
CA PRO A 261 -11.52 -11.28 -9.70
C PRO A 261 -12.74 -11.80 -8.94
N PHE A 262 -12.80 -11.51 -7.65
CA PHE A 262 -13.90 -11.95 -6.78
C PHE A 262 -14.96 -10.88 -6.63
N ILE A 263 -14.55 -9.64 -6.33
CA ILE A 263 -15.42 -8.47 -6.13
C ILE A 263 -14.81 -7.25 -6.82
N GLY A 264 -15.66 -6.45 -7.44
CA GLY A 264 -15.33 -5.16 -8.04
C GLY A 264 -15.42 -5.15 -9.55
N SER A 265 -16.09 -4.14 -10.08
CA SER A 265 -16.15 -3.86 -11.52
C SER A 265 -14.81 -3.41 -12.11
N GLY A 266 -13.90 -2.94 -11.25
CA GLY A 266 -12.64 -2.26 -11.60
C GLY A 266 -12.77 -0.76 -11.84
N PHE A 267 -13.98 -0.19 -11.71
CA PHE A 267 -14.15 1.26 -11.62
C PHE A 267 -13.68 1.76 -10.26
N GLU A 268 -12.94 2.87 -10.30
CA GLU A 268 -12.54 3.60 -9.11
C GLU A 268 -13.71 4.43 -8.56
N GLY A 269 -14.12 4.16 -7.33
CA GLY A 269 -15.14 4.91 -6.63
C GLY A 269 -15.78 4.11 -5.50
N ILE A 270 -16.93 4.59 -5.02
CA ILE A 270 -17.67 3.95 -3.93
C ILE A 270 -19.09 3.64 -4.37
N ARG A 271 -19.36 2.35 -4.55
CA ARG A 271 -20.69 1.84 -4.85
C ARG A 271 -20.86 0.48 -4.22
N ASP A 272 -21.87 0.33 -3.37
CA ASP A 272 -22.30 -0.95 -2.80
C ASP A 272 -23.05 -1.76 -3.86
N GLY A 273 -23.16 -3.06 -3.66
CA GLY A 273 -23.91 -3.94 -4.58
C GLY A 273 -23.38 -5.35 -4.64
N THR A 274 -23.83 -6.06 -5.67
CA THR A 274 -23.36 -7.42 -5.97
C THR A 274 -21.89 -7.42 -6.44
N PRO A 275 -21.22 -8.59 -6.49
CA PRO A 275 -19.81 -8.70 -6.87
C PRO A 275 -19.34 -7.89 -8.08
N ARG A 276 -20.16 -7.80 -9.13
CA ARG A 276 -19.80 -7.12 -10.39
C ARG A 276 -20.28 -5.67 -10.47
N GLU A 277 -21.19 -5.26 -9.60
CA GLU A 277 -21.74 -3.89 -9.58
C GLU A 277 -20.93 -2.97 -8.67
N ALA A 278 -20.34 -3.53 -7.61
CA ALA A 278 -19.60 -2.75 -6.63
C ALA A 278 -18.39 -2.05 -7.28
N TRP A 279 -18.21 -0.78 -6.94
CA TRP A 279 -17.02 0.00 -7.29
C TRP A 279 -16.19 0.12 -6.04
N LEU A 280 -14.88 -0.07 -6.17
CA LEU A 280 -13.91 0.05 -5.08
C LEU A 280 -12.87 1.08 -5.49
N ALA A 281 -12.00 1.46 -4.57
CA ALA A 281 -10.97 2.44 -4.82
C ALA A 281 -9.73 2.11 -4.00
N GLN A 282 -8.81 1.37 -4.64
CA GLN A 282 -7.50 1.02 -4.09
C GLN A 282 -7.62 0.27 -2.75
N PRO A 283 -8.30 -0.89 -2.71
CA PRO A 283 -8.38 -1.68 -1.49
C PRO A 283 -6.97 -2.07 -1.03
N SER A 284 -6.64 -1.81 0.24
CA SER A 284 -5.27 -1.91 0.75
C SER A 284 -5.13 -2.64 2.09
N GLY A 285 -6.23 -2.97 2.76
CA GLY A 285 -6.24 -3.69 4.03
C GLY A 285 -7.33 -4.73 4.06
N LEU A 286 -7.06 -5.95 4.53
CA LEU A 286 -8.06 -7.03 4.64
C LEU A 286 -8.05 -7.67 6.03
N THR A 287 -9.23 -8.03 6.52
CA THR A 287 -9.38 -8.87 7.71
C THR A 287 -10.70 -9.65 7.63
N ILE A 288 -10.81 -10.78 8.33
CA ILE A 288 -12.03 -11.59 8.35
C ILE A 288 -12.50 -11.78 9.79
N GLY A 289 -13.81 -11.63 9.98
CA GLY A 289 -14.49 -11.76 11.26
C GLY A 289 -15.93 -12.18 11.07
N ASP A 290 -16.39 -13.18 11.83
CA ASP A 290 -17.78 -13.64 11.84
C ASP A 290 -18.37 -13.92 10.44
N GLY A 291 -17.56 -14.52 9.55
CA GLY A 291 -17.97 -14.84 8.17
C GLY A 291 -18.02 -13.64 7.21
N VAL A 292 -17.55 -12.48 7.64
CA VAL A 292 -17.48 -11.25 6.87
C VAL A 292 -16.02 -10.89 6.63
N LEU A 293 -15.69 -10.52 5.39
CA LEU A 293 -14.41 -9.92 5.05
C LEU A 293 -14.56 -8.40 5.12
N TYR A 294 -13.80 -7.74 5.99
CA TYR A 294 -13.73 -6.28 6.08
C TYR A 294 -12.49 -5.79 5.35
N PHE A 295 -12.61 -4.65 4.68
CA PHE A 295 -11.50 -4.08 3.94
C PHE A 295 -11.46 -2.56 4.04
N ALA A 296 -10.23 -2.03 3.98
CA ALA A 296 -9.97 -0.61 3.83
C ALA A 296 -9.95 -0.25 2.35
N ASP A 297 -10.86 0.65 1.95
CA ASP A 297 -11.05 1.13 0.57
C ASP A 297 -10.41 2.53 0.47
N SER A 298 -9.09 2.55 0.34
CA SER A 298 -8.23 3.67 0.76
C SER A 298 -8.53 4.98 0.03
N GLU A 299 -8.71 4.95 -1.29
CA GLU A 299 -8.92 6.17 -2.09
C GLU A 299 -10.28 6.83 -1.84
N THR A 300 -11.26 6.06 -1.34
CA THR A 300 -12.57 6.58 -0.89
C THR A 300 -12.64 6.86 0.60
N SER A 301 -11.52 6.64 1.33
CA SER A 301 -11.43 6.80 2.77
C SER A 301 -12.56 6.08 3.53
N ALA A 302 -12.83 4.84 3.11
CA ALA A 302 -13.96 4.04 3.59
C ALA A 302 -13.52 2.71 4.19
N ILE A 303 -14.32 2.20 5.12
CA ILE A 303 -14.25 0.80 5.58
C ILE A 303 -15.53 0.11 5.14
N ARG A 304 -15.34 -1.01 4.48
CA ARG A 304 -16.40 -1.72 3.77
C ARG A 304 -16.27 -3.21 4.04
N SER A 305 -17.30 -3.97 3.70
CA SER A 305 -17.28 -5.41 3.88
C SER A 305 -17.80 -6.18 2.66
N ILE A 306 -17.46 -7.46 2.64
CA ILE A 306 -17.97 -8.47 1.73
C ILE A 306 -18.57 -9.58 2.58
N ASN A 307 -19.84 -9.88 2.37
CA ASN A 307 -20.43 -11.10 2.89
C ASN A 307 -19.87 -12.30 2.08
N LEU A 308 -19.11 -13.20 2.70
CA LEU A 308 -18.38 -14.24 1.97
C LEU A 308 -19.28 -15.32 1.34
N GLN A 309 -20.55 -15.41 1.73
CA GLN A 309 -21.51 -16.36 1.16
C GLN A 309 -22.19 -15.79 -0.09
N THR A 310 -22.58 -14.51 -0.06
CA THR A 310 -23.36 -13.85 -1.12
C THR A 310 -22.51 -12.99 -2.05
N GLY A 311 -21.34 -12.58 -1.60
CA GLY A 311 -20.48 -11.60 -2.27
C GLY A 311 -21.03 -10.17 -2.24
N PHE A 312 -22.09 -9.88 -1.47
CA PHE A 312 -22.63 -8.53 -1.37
C PHE A 312 -21.63 -7.59 -0.66
N VAL A 313 -21.42 -6.41 -1.26
CA VAL A 313 -20.54 -5.37 -0.73
C VAL A 313 -21.35 -4.29 -0.01
N GLN A 314 -20.91 -3.95 1.20
CA GLN A 314 -21.58 -2.95 2.04
C GLN A 314 -20.59 -1.94 2.63
N THR A 315 -20.94 -0.66 2.57
CA THR A 315 -20.18 0.43 3.20
C THR A 315 -20.62 0.64 4.64
N PHE A 316 -19.66 0.63 5.57
CA PHE A 316 -19.90 0.97 6.98
C PHE A 316 -19.69 2.45 7.23
N VAL A 317 -18.53 2.97 6.81
CA VAL A 317 -18.11 4.37 6.96
C VAL A 317 -17.36 4.83 5.72
N GLY A 318 -17.30 6.15 5.49
CA GLY A 318 -16.77 6.76 4.25
C GLY A 318 -17.89 7.10 3.25
N VAL A 319 -17.61 8.05 2.35
CA VAL A 319 -18.64 8.65 1.48
C VAL A 319 -18.23 8.74 0.01
N GLY A 320 -16.97 9.06 -0.31
CA GLY A 320 -16.55 9.38 -1.67
C GLY A 320 -15.05 9.65 -1.80
N LEU A 321 -14.56 9.74 -3.04
CA LEU A 321 -13.13 9.91 -3.36
C LEU A 321 -12.51 11.20 -2.79
N PHE A 322 -13.33 12.21 -2.49
CA PHE A 322 -12.89 13.51 -1.97
C PHE A 322 -13.55 13.86 -0.62
N ASP A 323 -14.27 12.90 -0.01
CA ASP A 323 -14.98 13.06 1.26
C ASP A 323 -14.15 12.49 2.42
N PHE A 324 -12.93 13.00 2.57
CA PHE A 324 -11.97 12.59 3.59
C PHE A 324 -11.87 13.63 4.72
N GLY A 325 -11.21 13.25 5.81
CA GLY A 325 -10.99 14.10 6.99
C GLY A 325 -10.81 13.26 8.25
N ASP A 326 -10.89 13.88 9.43
CA ASP A 326 -10.77 13.20 10.72
C ASP A 326 -12.00 13.51 11.59
N GLN A 327 -13.05 12.70 11.42
CA GLN A 327 -14.31 12.89 12.15
C GLN A 327 -14.82 11.55 12.66
N ASP A 328 -14.99 11.49 13.98
CA ASP A 328 -15.65 10.38 14.67
C ASP A 328 -17.17 10.50 14.54
N GLY A 329 -17.89 9.39 14.59
CA GLY A 329 -19.35 9.40 14.46
C GLY A 329 -19.92 8.06 14.03
N ILE A 330 -21.11 8.10 13.41
CA ILE A 330 -21.82 6.91 12.98
C ILE A 330 -22.03 6.94 11.47
N GLY A 331 -21.70 5.85 10.79
CA GLY A 331 -21.99 5.66 9.37
C GLY A 331 -21.38 6.73 8.47
N LYS A 332 -22.22 7.41 7.68
CA LYS A 332 -21.79 8.45 6.72
C LYS A 332 -21.29 9.75 7.36
N ALA A 333 -21.47 9.94 8.66
CA ALA A 333 -20.91 11.11 9.37
C ALA A 333 -19.39 10.97 9.62
N VAL A 334 -18.87 9.74 9.59
CA VAL A 334 -17.47 9.45 9.85
C VAL A 334 -16.61 9.97 8.68
N ARG A 335 -15.44 10.51 9.00
CA ARG A 335 -14.39 10.83 8.04
C ARG A 335 -13.09 10.14 8.46
N LEU A 336 -12.48 9.48 7.49
CA LEU A 336 -11.15 8.87 7.54
C LEU A 336 -10.28 9.56 6.47
N GLN A 337 -8.99 9.26 6.45
CA GLN A 337 -8.08 9.75 5.42
C GLN A 337 -7.11 8.62 5.01
N HIS A 338 -7.39 8.06 3.83
CA HIS A 338 -6.57 7.03 3.18
C HIS A 338 -6.17 5.86 4.11
N PRO A 339 -7.13 5.16 4.76
CA PRO A 339 -6.82 4.06 5.67
C PRO A 339 -6.22 2.88 4.90
N LEU A 340 -5.17 2.26 5.44
CA LEU A 340 -4.45 1.14 4.79
C LEU A 340 -4.57 -0.20 5.51
N GLY A 341 -4.86 -0.20 6.82
CA GLY A 341 -4.85 -1.40 7.65
C GLY A 341 -6.19 -1.61 8.37
N VAL A 342 -6.65 -2.86 8.42
CA VAL A 342 -7.79 -3.27 9.25
C VAL A 342 -7.49 -4.56 9.98
N CYS A 343 -7.98 -4.70 11.21
CA CYS A 343 -7.87 -5.92 12.01
C CYS A 343 -9.18 -6.15 12.78
N TYR A 344 -9.83 -7.29 12.55
CA TYR A 344 -11.03 -7.68 13.26
C TYR A 344 -10.70 -8.44 14.55
N ARG A 345 -11.32 -8.05 15.66
CA ARG A 345 -11.31 -8.82 16.91
C ARG A 345 -12.57 -8.56 17.73
N ASN A 346 -13.25 -9.62 18.17
CA ASN A 346 -14.35 -9.57 19.14
C ASN A 346 -15.44 -8.52 18.82
N GLY A 347 -15.92 -8.47 17.59
CA GLY A 347 -16.97 -7.50 17.18
C GLY A 347 -16.46 -6.11 16.85
N ILE A 348 -15.14 -5.88 16.83
CA ILE A 348 -14.53 -4.57 16.57
C ILE A 348 -13.59 -4.70 15.38
N VAL A 349 -13.65 -3.74 14.46
CA VAL A 349 -12.64 -3.55 13.41
C VAL A 349 -11.74 -2.39 13.84
N TYR A 350 -10.49 -2.69 14.17
CA TYR A 350 -9.46 -1.68 14.35
C TYR A 350 -8.93 -1.24 12.99
N ILE A 351 -8.72 0.06 12.82
CA ILE A 351 -8.43 0.70 11.55
C ILE A 351 -7.16 1.52 11.72
N ALA A 352 -6.16 1.29 10.88
CA ALA A 352 -5.06 2.23 10.70
C ALA A 352 -5.51 3.35 9.77
N ASP A 353 -5.95 4.46 10.35
CA ASP A 353 -6.40 5.66 9.64
C ASP A 353 -5.18 6.51 9.27
N THR A 354 -4.48 6.02 8.24
CA THR A 354 -3.07 6.28 7.96
C THR A 354 -2.74 7.76 7.86
N TYR A 355 -3.45 8.53 7.03
CA TYR A 355 -3.15 9.96 6.83
C TYR A 355 -3.72 10.87 7.91
N ASN A 356 -4.50 10.32 8.84
CA ASN A 356 -4.87 11.00 10.08
C ASN A 356 -3.95 10.61 11.24
N HIS A 357 -2.91 9.80 11.03
CA HIS A 357 -1.93 9.39 12.04
C HIS A 357 -2.58 8.77 13.30
N LYS A 358 -3.64 7.99 13.11
CA LYS A 358 -4.48 7.44 14.18
C LYS A 358 -4.80 5.97 13.97
N ILE A 359 -5.09 5.30 15.09
CA ILE A 359 -5.84 4.05 15.10
C ILE A 359 -7.28 4.36 15.50
N LYS A 360 -8.24 3.96 14.67
CA LYS A 360 -9.68 4.04 14.98
C LYS A 360 -10.25 2.65 15.28
N GLN A 361 -11.39 2.62 15.95
CA GLN A 361 -12.18 1.41 16.14
C GLN A 361 -13.57 1.61 15.57
N LEU A 362 -14.06 0.63 14.83
CA LEU A 362 -15.39 0.57 14.25
C LEU A 362 -16.15 -0.61 14.84
N HIS A 363 -17.34 -0.33 15.37
CA HIS A 363 -18.31 -1.34 15.79
C HIS A 363 -19.29 -1.61 14.63
N PRO A 364 -19.19 -2.75 13.91
CA PRO A 364 -20.00 -2.99 12.72
C PRO A 364 -21.51 -2.94 12.96
N GLN A 365 -21.98 -3.42 14.11
CA GLN A 365 -23.41 -3.50 14.44
C GLN A 365 -24.06 -2.12 14.56
N THR A 366 -23.36 -1.15 15.18
CA THR A 366 -23.86 0.21 15.37
C THR A 366 -23.33 1.19 14.33
N ARG A 367 -22.30 0.79 13.56
CA ARG A 367 -21.49 1.62 12.66
C ARG A 367 -20.83 2.83 13.33
N LEU A 368 -20.69 2.78 14.67
CA LEU A 368 -19.94 3.77 15.43
C LEU A 368 -18.45 3.60 15.15
N CYS A 369 -17.80 4.64 14.64
CA CYS A 369 -16.36 4.70 14.43
C CYS A 369 -15.79 5.86 15.24
N GLN A 370 -14.77 5.57 16.06
CA GLN A 370 -14.16 6.56 16.94
C GLN A 370 -12.65 6.36 17.02
N THR A 371 -11.94 7.43 17.35
CA THR A 371 -10.51 7.38 17.63
C THR A 371 -10.26 6.45 18.80
N TYR A 372 -9.41 5.44 18.59
CA TYR A 372 -8.97 4.51 19.62
C TYR A 372 -7.64 4.96 20.24
N ALA A 373 -6.66 5.31 19.39
CA ALA A 373 -5.36 5.82 19.81
C ALA A 373 -4.79 6.81 18.78
N GLY A 374 -3.92 7.71 19.24
CA GLY A 374 -3.22 8.68 18.41
C GLY A 374 -3.75 10.11 18.57
N THR A 375 -2.84 11.06 18.70
CA THR A 375 -3.18 12.50 18.78
C THR A 375 -3.66 13.10 17.46
N GLY A 376 -3.40 12.42 16.33
CA GLY A 376 -3.60 12.96 14.98
C GLY A 376 -2.46 13.84 14.45
N LYS A 377 -1.40 14.05 15.23
CA LYS A 377 -0.17 14.71 14.78
C LYS A 377 0.88 13.66 14.40
N PRO A 378 1.54 13.78 13.23
CA PRO A 378 2.64 12.90 12.87
C PRO A 378 3.77 13.00 13.91
N GLY A 379 4.29 11.87 14.36
CA GLY A 379 5.42 11.82 15.29
C GLY A 379 5.62 10.44 15.92
N HIS A 380 6.68 10.31 16.73
CA HIS A 380 7.08 9.05 17.37
C HIS A 380 7.10 9.21 18.89
N LYS A 381 5.92 9.15 19.52
CA LYS A 381 5.77 9.29 20.98
C LYS A 381 4.97 8.13 21.55
N ASP A 382 5.53 7.45 22.54
CA ASP A 382 4.87 6.44 23.37
C ASP A 382 4.03 7.08 24.49
N GLY A 383 3.13 6.30 25.13
CA GLY A 383 2.34 6.76 26.26
C GLY A 383 0.91 6.22 26.26
N LYS A 384 -0.01 6.96 26.89
CA LYS A 384 -1.44 6.61 26.87
C LYS A 384 -2.00 6.69 25.44
N LEU A 385 -3.11 6.00 25.18
CA LEU A 385 -3.75 6.00 23.85
C LEU A 385 -3.95 7.41 23.25
N THR A 386 -4.36 8.38 24.06
CA THR A 386 -4.64 9.77 23.64
C THR A 386 -3.40 10.65 23.49
N GLU A 387 -2.25 10.20 23.98
CA GLU A 387 -0.99 10.97 23.98
C GLU A 387 0.02 10.43 22.97
N ALA A 388 -0.14 9.16 22.58
CA ALA A 388 0.71 8.51 21.60
C ALA A 388 0.62 9.18 20.23
N GLN A 389 1.73 9.16 19.50
CA GLN A 389 1.81 9.67 18.13
C GLN A 389 2.19 8.54 17.19
N PHE A 390 1.63 8.56 15.99
CA PHE A 390 1.97 7.66 14.89
C PHE A 390 2.37 8.52 13.68
N ASP A 391 2.94 7.91 12.65
CA ASP A 391 3.25 8.56 11.39
C ASP A 391 2.99 7.60 10.22
N GLU A 392 1.87 7.83 9.52
CA GLU A 392 1.33 6.97 8.47
C GLU A 392 1.31 5.47 8.84
N PRO A 393 0.62 5.07 9.93
CA PRO A 393 0.47 3.65 10.27
C PRO A 393 -0.29 2.93 9.16
N SER A 394 0.25 1.82 8.65
CA SER A 394 -0.24 1.17 7.42
C SER A 394 -0.72 -0.28 7.60
N GLY A 395 -0.19 -0.96 8.61
CA GLY A 395 -0.54 -2.33 8.96
C GLY A 395 -0.95 -2.46 10.42
N ILE A 396 -1.86 -3.39 10.70
CA ILE A 396 -2.32 -3.67 12.06
C ILE A 396 -2.70 -5.15 12.19
N SER A 397 -2.25 -5.79 13.27
CA SER A 397 -2.57 -7.18 13.59
C SER A 397 -2.77 -7.35 15.09
N TYR A 398 -3.68 -8.24 15.48
CA TYR A 398 -3.96 -8.56 16.87
C TYR A 398 -3.25 -9.85 17.29
N ALA A 399 -2.66 -9.86 18.49
CA ALA A 399 -2.29 -11.08 19.20
C ALA A 399 -2.16 -10.82 20.70
N ASP A 400 -2.57 -11.78 21.54
CA ASP A 400 -2.31 -11.79 22.99
C ASP A 400 -2.70 -10.48 23.70
N GLY A 401 -3.91 -9.99 23.42
CA GLY A 401 -4.43 -8.75 24.01
C GLY A 401 -3.77 -7.47 23.49
N LYS A 402 -2.92 -7.55 22.46
CA LYS A 402 -2.17 -6.42 21.90
C LYS A 402 -2.51 -6.22 20.42
N LEU A 403 -2.47 -4.97 19.97
CA LEU A 403 -2.44 -4.63 18.54
C LEU A 403 -1.01 -4.23 18.18
N PHE A 404 -0.41 -4.95 17.24
CA PHE A 404 0.84 -4.59 16.61
C PHE A 404 0.55 -3.73 15.38
N VAL A 405 1.18 -2.57 15.30
CA VAL A 405 0.96 -1.56 14.26
C VAL A 405 2.26 -1.30 13.52
N ALA A 406 2.26 -1.46 12.20
CA ALA A 406 3.36 -1.03 11.35
C ALA A 406 3.28 0.49 11.17
N ASP A 407 4.14 1.22 11.87
CA ASP A 407 4.18 2.68 11.93
C ASP A 407 5.21 3.20 10.91
N THR A 408 4.76 3.19 9.65
CA THR A 408 5.61 3.19 8.45
C THR A 408 6.68 4.28 8.47
N ASN A 409 6.26 5.53 8.67
CA ASN A 409 7.16 6.68 8.55
C ASN A 409 8.02 6.89 9.80
N ASN A 410 7.71 6.20 10.89
CA ASN A 410 8.57 6.12 12.08
C ASN A 410 9.54 4.93 12.02
N HIS A 411 9.51 4.13 10.94
CA HIS A 411 10.41 2.98 10.77
C HIS A 411 10.31 1.97 11.94
N ALA A 412 9.11 1.81 12.51
CA ALA A 412 8.91 1.11 13.77
C ALA A 412 7.66 0.23 13.78
N ILE A 413 7.63 -0.72 14.73
CA ILE A 413 6.39 -1.40 15.13
C ILE A 413 5.94 -0.82 16.47
N ARG A 414 4.67 -0.42 16.56
CA ARG A 414 4.04 0.08 17.78
C ARG A 414 3.11 -0.97 18.35
N VAL A 415 3.08 -1.09 19.66
CA VAL A 415 2.29 -2.10 20.38
C VAL A 415 1.27 -1.37 21.22
N ILE A 416 -0.01 -1.58 20.92
CA ILE A 416 -1.11 -1.08 21.72
C ILE A 416 -1.59 -2.20 22.62
N ASP A 417 -1.34 -2.07 23.92
CA ASP A 417 -1.85 -2.99 24.93
C ASP A 417 -3.30 -2.61 25.26
N LEU A 418 -4.26 -3.49 24.92
CA LEU A 418 -5.68 -3.20 25.08
C LEU A 418 -6.12 -3.21 26.55
N GLN A 419 -5.41 -3.92 27.43
CA GLN A 419 -5.72 -3.98 28.85
C GLN A 419 -5.15 -2.77 29.60
N ARG A 420 -3.91 -2.40 29.29
CA ARG A 420 -3.23 -1.25 29.91
C ARG A 420 -3.62 0.09 29.28
N ALA A 421 -4.23 0.06 28.11
CA ALA A 421 -4.59 1.26 27.33
C ALA A 421 -3.37 2.18 27.10
N SER A 422 -2.28 1.58 26.63
CA SER A 422 -1.02 2.27 26.34
C SER A 422 -0.42 1.83 25.02
N VAL A 423 0.39 2.71 24.45
CA VAL A 423 1.16 2.48 23.23
C VAL A 423 2.64 2.53 23.58
N GLU A 424 3.37 1.50 23.20
CA GLU A 424 4.83 1.40 23.35
C GLU A 424 5.48 1.04 22.01
N THR A 425 6.73 1.42 21.83
CA THR A 425 7.52 1.00 20.66
C THR A 425 8.15 -0.37 20.91
N LEU A 426 7.91 -1.33 20.01
CA LEU A 426 8.58 -2.61 20.04
C LEU A 426 10.06 -2.41 19.71
N LYS A 427 10.95 -2.78 20.64
CA LYS A 427 12.39 -2.74 20.41
C LYS A 427 12.80 -3.98 19.62
N VAL A 428 13.02 -3.81 18.33
CA VAL A 428 13.49 -4.91 17.48
C VAL A 428 15.02 -4.96 17.58
N GLU A 429 15.54 -6.09 18.04
CA GLU A 429 16.97 -6.32 18.33
C GLU A 429 17.51 -7.59 17.65
#